data_AF-A0A3S1DXJ7-F1
#
_entry.id   AF-A0A3S1DXJ7-F1
#
_cell.length_a   1.000
_cell.length_b   1.000
_cell.length_c   1.000
_cell.angle_alpha   90.00
_cell.angle_beta   90.00
_cell.angle_gamma   90.00
#
_symmetry.space_group_name_H-M   'P 1'
#
loop_
_entity.id
_entity.type
_entity.pdbx_description
1 polymer ?
#
loop_
_entity_poly.entity_id
_entity_poly.type
_entity_poly.pdbx_seq_one_letter_code
_entity_poly.pdbx_strand_id
1 'polypeptide(L)'
;MEIVVMAIRSKQQVIDFLMASEVVAVGTSNMGSPRQRMMHFAVDDDFNIFVTSTKGDPKVIQWSNIPETALLIHQGEEFMKMEECEILGRAEVLSDQAERERAALLLQHRSPIVAQFMAIDAIDRLEFIVIRPFTVKYRFVPEILQGEPPTVFEFEENRLNFSSWDDVKAKARVWKEAIRPLSMTASLIPILLGGALALSITHTINAGLFLLTLIGALMIQAGTNMINDWKDAERDSDNNTGMRPFTGGSRMIQLGLISRGDMGFFGLLLFVIATLIGVYLVFISGWGLIPLILYGIIAGMFYTNEKGKFSFLNMAPGIAELLVATTYGVFMTMGAYYVLTGHYSIQVFLISLPVAIFVSNVLLINQFPDAESDTKTGKNTLVVRIGKRKARNVLIASFIVGYLIVAILPLVNYAPYTLYISFLSLPFAWQAIRYAWKNYDKNAGDLIPSNAHTAINHLFNGLLLVLAFLLTEVNIFASIVYSIVSLLFVFWIWNYIERQRKVMNEFRNAFKR
;
A
#
# COMPACT_ATOMS: atom_id res chain seq x y z
N MET A 1 4.53 -60.96 -22.23
CA MET A 1 5.15 -59.79 -21.56
C MET A 1 5.69 -58.92 -22.68
N GLU A 2 4.81 -58.10 -23.27
CA GLU A 2 5.22 -57.16 -24.30
C GLU A 2 6.06 -56.08 -23.63
N ILE A 3 7.30 -55.96 -24.10
CA ILE A 3 8.21 -54.88 -23.73
C ILE A 3 7.60 -53.62 -24.35
N VAL A 4 6.91 -52.80 -23.54
CA VAL A 4 6.45 -51.48 -23.96
C VAL A 4 7.70 -50.62 -24.15
N VAL A 5 8.16 -50.54 -25.39
CA VAL A 5 9.30 -49.72 -25.79
C VAL A 5 8.93 -48.25 -25.63
N MET A 6 9.79 -47.51 -24.91
CA MET A 6 10.08 -46.07 -25.05
C MET A 6 9.04 -45.23 -25.79
N ALA A 7 8.07 -44.66 -25.09
CA ALA A 7 7.12 -43.75 -25.72
C ALA A 7 7.37 -42.32 -25.27
N ILE A 8 8.33 -41.63 -25.92
CA ILE A 8 8.32 -40.17 -25.95
C ILE A 8 6.92 -39.75 -26.42
N ARG A 9 6.18 -39.04 -25.57
CA ARG A 9 4.81 -38.63 -25.89
C ARG A 9 4.85 -37.53 -26.94
N SER A 10 3.92 -37.59 -27.89
CA SER A 10 3.73 -36.48 -28.82
C SER A 10 3.15 -35.28 -28.10
N LYS A 11 3.34 -34.08 -28.67
CA LYS A 11 2.73 -32.84 -28.19
C LYS A 11 1.21 -33.01 -27.97
N GLN A 12 0.53 -33.63 -28.93
CA GLN A 12 -0.91 -33.87 -28.84
C GLN A 12 -1.29 -34.79 -27.67
N GLN A 13 -0.54 -35.87 -27.43
CA GLN A 13 -0.83 -36.79 -26.32
C GLN A 13 -0.75 -36.08 -24.96
N VAL A 14 0.20 -35.18 -24.77
CA VAL A 14 0.34 -34.42 -23.52
C VAL A 14 -0.74 -33.33 -23.41
N ILE A 15 -1.14 -32.70 -24.52
CA ILE A 15 -2.28 -31.77 -24.55
C ILE A 15 -3.58 -32.50 -24.20
N ASP A 16 -3.82 -33.69 -24.75
CA ASP A 16 -5.01 -34.49 -24.48
C ASP A 16 -5.09 -34.85 -22.98
N PHE A 17 -3.95 -35.21 -22.37
CA PHE A 17 -3.83 -35.39 -20.92
C PHE A 17 -4.22 -34.13 -20.15
N LEU A 18 -3.65 -32.97 -20.48
CA LEU A 18 -3.97 -31.70 -19.82
C LEU A 18 -5.45 -31.32 -20.01
N MET A 19 -6.02 -31.61 -21.18
CA MET A 19 -7.44 -31.39 -21.48
C MET A 19 -8.35 -32.32 -20.69
N ALA A 20 -7.89 -33.51 -20.29
CA ALA A 20 -8.65 -34.43 -19.43
C ALA A 20 -8.62 -34.03 -17.94
N SER A 21 -7.70 -33.15 -17.52
CA SER A 21 -7.59 -32.69 -16.13
C SER A 21 -8.40 -31.43 -15.84
N GLU A 22 -9.27 -31.45 -14.82
CA GLU A 22 -10.12 -30.29 -14.48
C GLU A 22 -9.38 -29.17 -13.74
N VAL A 23 -8.39 -29.53 -12.91
CA VAL A 23 -7.72 -28.63 -11.99
C VAL A 23 -6.20 -28.84 -12.01
N VAL A 24 -5.47 -27.78 -11.70
CA VAL A 24 -4.02 -27.76 -11.60
C VAL A 24 -3.59 -27.19 -10.26
N ALA A 25 -2.57 -27.79 -9.65
CA ALA A 25 -1.92 -27.24 -8.47
C ALA A 25 -0.93 -26.15 -8.91
N VAL A 26 -1.23 -24.91 -8.55
CA VAL A 26 -0.44 -23.74 -8.94
C VAL A 26 0.46 -23.29 -7.78
N GLY A 27 1.76 -23.53 -7.92
CA GLY A 27 2.82 -23.09 -7.02
C GLY A 27 3.40 -21.74 -7.42
N THR A 28 3.38 -20.78 -6.49
CA THR A 28 4.15 -19.53 -6.60
C THR A 28 5.21 -19.47 -5.50
N SER A 29 6.31 -18.78 -5.78
CA SER A 29 7.30 -18.47 -4.75
C SER A 29 6.83 -17.27 -3.92
N ASN A 30 6.82 -17.44 -2.60
CA ASN A 30 6.74 -16.38 -1.61
C ASN A 30 8.15 -16.21 -1.00
N MET A 31 9.05 -15.55 -1.74
CA MET A 31 10.41 -15.24 -1.27
C MET A 31 11.12 -16.45 -0.62
N GLY A 32 10.99 -17.63 -1.24
CA GLY A 32 11.55 -18.90 -0.73
C GLY A 32 10.57 -19.83 0.00
N SER A 33 9.39 -19.36 0.37
CA SER A 33 8.29 -20.21 0.87
C SER A 33 7.36 -20.61 -0.29
N PRO A 34 7.08 -21.89 -0.53
CA PRO A 34 6.12 -22.28 -1.56
C PRO A 34 4.69 -21.93 -1.14
N ARG A 35 3.89 -21.37 -2.06
CA ARG A 35 2.43 -21.23 -1.90
C ARG A 35 1.69 -21.92 -3.02
N GLN A 36 0.80 -22.85 -2.67
CA GLN A 36 0.03 -23.63 -3.63
C GLN A 36 -1.46 -23.35 -3.53
N ARG A 37 -2.15 -23.45 -4.66
CA ARG A 37 -3.62 -23.38 -4.75
C ARG A 37 -4.09 -24.24 -5.92
N MET A 38 -5.19 -24.95 -5.74
CA MET A 38 -5.88 -25.62 -6.86
C MET A 38 -6.67 -24.59 -7.67
N MET A 39 -6.51 -24.61 -8.99
CA MET A 39 -7.22 -23.73 -9.91
C MET A 39 -7.76 -24.53 -11.09
N HIS A 40 -8.95 -24.17 -11.58
CA HIS A 40 -9.39 -24.62 -12.89
C HIS A 40 -8.53 -23.96 -13.96
N PHE A 41 -8.25 -24.69 -15.03
CA PHE A 41 -7.44 -24.21 -16.13
C PHE A 41 -7.97 -24.66 -17.48
N ALA A 42 -7.52 -23.97 -18.52
CA ALA A 42 -7.59 -24.40 -19.91
C ALA A 42 -6.18 -24.40 -20.50
N VAL A 43 -5.97 -25.17 -21.56
CA VAL A 43 -4.71 -25.22 -22.31
C VAL A 43 -5.00 -24.98 -23.78
N ASP A 44 -4.10 -24.30 -24.48
CA ASP A 44 -4.16 -24.18 -25.94
C ASP A 44 -3.14 -25.10 -26.64
N ASP A 45 -3.15 -25.05 -27.97
CA ASP A 45 -2.26 -25.88 -28.79
C ASP A 45 -0.78 -25.56 -28.60
N ASP A 46 -0.41 -24.47 -27.92
CA ASP A 46 0.96 -24.05 -27.65
C ASP A 46 1.38 -24.26 -26.19
N PHE A 47 0.62 -25.08 -25.45
CA PHE A 47 0.79 -25.32 -24.00
C PHE A 47 0.60 -24.07 -23.13
N ASN A 48 0.04 -22.98 -23.65
CA ASN A 48 -0.29 -21.84 -22.81
C ASN A 48 -1.41 -22.24 -21.86
N ILE A 49 -1.17 -22.06 -20.56
CA ILE A 49 -2.15 -22.42 -19.53
C ILE A 49 -2.93 -21.17 -19.15
N PHE A 50 -4.24 -21.20 -19.37
CA PHE A 50 -5.15 -20.13 -18.98
C PHE A 50 -5.79 -20.46 -17.64
N VAL A 51 -5.70 -19.54 -16.70
CA VAL A 51 -6.37 -19.62 -15.39
C VAL A 51 -7.08 -18.32 -15.09
N THR A 52 -7.97 -18.35 -14.11
CA THR A 52 -8.65 -17.13 -13.67
C THR A 52 -8.66 -17.00 -12.16
N SER A 53 -8.71 -15.76 -11.69
CA SER A 53 -9.05 -15.45 -10.31
C SER A 53 -9.78 -14.11 -10.23
N THR A 54 -10.24 -13.75 -9.05
CA THR A 54 -10.90 -12.46 -8.85
C THR A 54 -9.91 -11.31 -8.84
N LYS A 55 -10.33 -10.13 -9.29
CA LYS A 55 -9.56 -8.90 -9.16
C LYS A 55 -9.14 -8.67 -7.71
N GLY A 56 -7.84 -8.45 -7.49
CA GLY A 56 -7.27 -8.24 -6.16
C GLY A 56 -6.98 -9.53 -5.37
N ASP A 57 -7.21 -10.72 -5.94
CA ASP A 57 -6.83 -11.99 -5.31
C ASP A 57 -5.31 -12.01 -5.03
N PRO A 58 -4.86 -12.49 -3.85
CA PRO A 58 -3.44 -12.55 -3.51
C PRO A 58 -2.57 -13.24 -4.57
N LYS A 59 -3.08 -14.26 -5.26
CA LYS A 59 -2.34 -15.00 -6.30
C LYS A 59 -2.14 -14.15 -7.56
N VAL A 60 -3.12 -13.35 -7.94
CA VAL A 60 -2.98 -12.39 -9.06
C VAL A 60 -1.97 -11.31 -8.72
N ILE A 61 -1.99 -10.81 -7.48
CA ILE A 61 -1.01 -9.81 -7.03
C ILE A 61 0.39 -10.43 -6.99
N GLN A 62 0.53 -11.69 -6.57
CA GLN A 62 1.79 -12.41 -6.64
C GLN A 62 2.31 -12.50 -8.07
N TRP A 63 1.55 -13.02 -9.02
CA TRP A 63 2.00 -13.11 -10.41
C TRP A 63 2.30 -11.77 -11.07
N SER A 64 1.55 -10.72 -10.72
CA SER A 64 1.84 -9.37 -11.21
C SER A 64 3.22 -8.84 -10.77
N ASN A 65 3.86 -9.44 -9.74
CA ASN A 65 5.13 -9.01 -9.17
C ASN A 65 6.25 -10.07 -9.22
N ILE A 66 5.92 -11.35 -9.07
CA ILE A 66 6.78 -12.52 -9.17
C ILE A 66 6.07 -13.47 -10.15
N PRO A 67 6.27 -13.27 -11.46
CA PRO A 67 5.47 -13.95 -12.48
C PRO A 67 5.90 -15.40 -12.71
N GLU A 68 7.11 -15.79 -12.29
CA GLU A 68 7.56 -17.18 -12.35
C GLU A 68 6.71 -18.10 -11.46
N THR A 69 6.27 -19.21 -12.02
CA THR A 69 5.33 -20.12 -11.39
C THR A 69 5.61 -21.56 -11.82
N ALA A 70 5.27 -22.49 -10.93
CA ALA A 70 5.31 -23.92 -11.19
C ALA A 70 3.89 -24.48 -11.10
N LEU A 71 3.52 -25.35 -12.03
CA LEU A 71 2.23 -26.01 -12.07
C LEU A 71 2.48 -27.52 -11.99
N LEU A 72 1.64 -28.21 -11.23
CA LEU A 72 1.66 -29.65 -11.13
C LEU A 72 0.25 -30.19 -11.37
N ILE A 73 0.13 -31.05 -12.37
CA ILE A 73 -1.07 -31.82 -12.68
C ILE A 73 -0.75 -33.28 -12.36
N HIS A 74 -1.66 -33.95 -11.67
CA HIS A 74 -1.55 -35.37 -11.38
C HIS A 74 -2.94 -36.02 -11.48
N GLN A 75 -3.07 -37.08 -12.27
CA GLN A 75 -4.34 -37.76 -12.54
C GLN A 75 -4.13 -39.26 -12.73
N GLY A 76 -5.15 -40.06 -12.39
CA GLY A 76 -5.16 -41.51 -12.57
C GLY A 76 -5.97 -42.21 -11.47
N GLU A 77 -6.87 -43.11 -11.86
CA GLU A 77 -7.75 -43.81 -10.90
C GLU A 77 -7.00 -44.87 -10.07
N GLU A 78 -5.94 -45.44 -10.63
CA GLU A 78 -5.12 -46.47 -10.03
C GLU A 78 -3.64 -46.09 -10.15
N PHE A 79 -2.82 -46.53 -9.18
CA PHE A 79 -1.39 -46.22 -9.14
C PHE A 79 -0.65 -46.51 -10.46
N MET A 80 -0.94 -47.64 -11.12
CA MET A 80 -0.29 -48.02 -12.38
C MET A 80 -0.83 -47.30 -13.63
N LYS A 81 -1.85 -46.45 -13.47
CA LYS A 81 -2.43 -45.61 -14.52
C LYS A 81 -2.21 -44.12 -14.24
N MET A 82 -1.41 -43.79 -13.23
CA MET A 82 -1.16 -42.41 -12.85
C MET A 82 -0.19 -41.72 -13.81
N GLU A 83 -0.52 -40.49 -14.14
CA GLU A 83 0.23 -39.58 -14.99
C GLU A 83 0.48 -38.28 -14.24
N GLU A 84 1.65 -37.67 -14.44
CA GLU A 84 2.02 -36.38 -13.89
C GLU A 84 2.54 -35.44 -14.98
N CYS A 85 2.18 -34.17 -14.89
CA CYS A 85 2.75 -33.12 -15.73
C CYS A 85 3.18 -31.94 -14.86
N GLU A 86 4.46 -31.60 -14.95
CA GLU A 86 5.07 -30.44 -14.31
C GLU A 86 5.30 -29.37 -15.37
N ILE A 87 4.77 -28.17 -15.15
CA ILE A 87 4.94 -27.03 -16.05
C ILE A 87 5.60 -25.90 -15.28
N LEU A 88 6.79 -25.50 -15.71
CA LEU A 88 7.43 -24.28 -15.25
C LEU A 88 7.16 -23.19 -16.27
N GLY A 89 6.80 -21.99 -15.83
CA GLY A 89 6.47 -20.91 -16.74
C GLY A 89 6.37 -19.55 -16.08
N ARG A 90 5.96 -18.57 -16.89
CA ARG A 90 5.74 -17.19 -16.46
C ARG A 90 4.29 -16.82 -16.65
N ALA A 91 3.66 -16.38 -15.57
CA ALA A 91 2.30 -15.89 -15.56
C ALA A 91 2.22 -14.42 -15.99
N GLU A 92 1.23 -14.10 -16.81
CA GLU A 92 0.90 -12.76 -17.26
C GLU A 92 -0.60 -12.50 -17.06
N VAL A 93 -0.92 -11.36 -16.46
CA VAL A 93 -2.31 -10.90 -16.37
C VAL A 93 -2.68 -10.28 -17.71
N LEU A 94 -3.73 -10.82 -18.34
CA LEU A 94 -4.19 -10.40 -19.66
C LEU A 94 -4.85 -9.01 -19.58
N SER A 95 -4.21 -8.03 -20.22
CA SER A 95 -4.74 -6.66 -20.34
C SER A 95 -5.47 -6.42 -21.66
N ASP A 96 -5.12 -7.16 -22.73
CA ASP A 96 -5.78 -7.04 -24.02
C ASP A 96 -7.19 -7.66 -23.97
N GLN A 97 -8.16 -6.94 -24.53
CA GLN A 97 -9.56 -7.35 -24.45
C GLN A 97 -9.84 -8.62 -25.26
N ALA A 98 -9.21 -8.77 -26.44
CA ALA A 98 -9.43 -9.95 -27.28
C ALA A 98 -8.80 -11.20 -26.66
N GLU A 99 -7.62 -11.07 -26.05
CA GLU A 99 -7.01 -12.19 -25.30
C GLU A 99 -7.83 -12.57 -24.06
N ARG A 100 -8.37 -11.59 -23.33
CA ARG A 100 -9.27 -11.84 -22.19
C ARG A 100 -10.52 -12.60 -22.62
N GLU A 101 -11.15 -12.19 -23.73
CA GLU A 101 -12.32 -12.87 -24.28
C GLU A 101 -12.00 -14.29 -24.73
N ARG A 102 -10.85 -14.50 -25.38
CA ARG A 102 -10.35 -15.84 -25.73
C ARG A 102 -10.17 -16.72 -24.49
N ALA A 103 -9.50 -16.21 -23.45
CA ALA A 103 -9.28 -16.94 -22.21
C ALA A 103 -10.60 -17.28 -21.49
N ALA A 104 -11.55 -16.35 -21.50
CA ALA A 104 -12.89 -16.56 -20.97
C ALA A 104 -13.63 -17.71 -21.67
N LEU A 105 -13.62 -17.72 -23.01
CA LEU A 105 -14.26 -18.78 -23.80
C LEU A 105 -13.61 -20.15 -23.54
N LEU A 106 -12.28 -20.22 -23.50
CA LEU A 106 -11.56 -21.46 -23.19
C LEU A 106 -11.90 -21.99 -21.79
N LEU A 107 -12.06 -21.10 -20.81
CA LEU A 107 -12.36 -21.47 -19.43
C LEU A 107 -13.86 -21.69 -19.15
N GLN A 108 -14.76 -21.19 -20.00
CA GLN A 108 -16.21 -21.25 -19.77
C GLN A 108 -16.70 -22.68 -19.51
N HIS A 109 -16.16 -23.66 -20.24
CA HIS A 109 -16.58 -25.06 -20.12
C HIS A 109 -15.75 -25.87 -19.12
N ARG A 110 -14.69 -25.27 -18.55
CA ARG A 110 -13.75 -25.95 -17.64
C ARG A 110 -13.77 -25.39 -16.21
N SER A 111 -14.28 -24.17 -16.05
CA SER A 111 -14.38 -23.49 -14.76
C SER A 111 -15.84 -23.13 -14.47
N PRO A 112 -16.46 -23.78 -13.47
CA PRO A 112 -17.79 -23.41 -13.00
C PRO A 112 -17.88 -21.94 -12.58
N ILE A 113 -16.77 -21.37 -12.10
CA ILE A 113 -16.66 -19.96 -11.71
C ILE A 113 -16.80 -19.06 -12.94
N VAL A 114 -16.06 -19.34 -14.02
CA VAL A 114 -16.15 -18.53 -15.25
C VAL A 114 -17.53 -18.67 -15.87
N ALA A 115 -18.07 -19.89 -15.96
CA ALA A 115 -19.41 -20.14 -16.47
C ALA A 115 -20.46 -19.29 -15.73
N GLN A 116 -20.41 -19.28 -14.40
CA GLN A 116 -21.35 -18.52 -13.58
C GLN A 116 -21.17 -17.01 -13.77
N PHE A 117 -19.93 -16.50 -13.81
CA PHE A 117 -19.66 -15.07 -13.97
C PHE A 117 -20.05 -14.55 -15.36
N MET A 118 -19.93 -15.38 -16.40
CA MET A 118 -20.47 -15.08 -17.73
C MET A 118 -21.99 -15.02 -17.73
N ALA A 119 -22.66 -15.99 -17.08
CA ALA A 119 -24.11 -16.05 -17.04
C ALA A 119 -24.77 -14.84 -16.35
N ILE A 120 -24.08 -14.20 -15.40
CA ILE A 120 -24.56 -13.01 -14.67
C ILE A 120 -23.98 -11.69 -15.21
N ASP A 121 -23.33 -11.70 -16.38
CA ASP A 121 -22.69 -10.53 -17.00
C ASP A 121 -21.72 -9.80 -16.05
N ALA A 122 -20.86 -10.57 -15.37
CA ALA A 122 -19.93 -10.07 -14.37
C ALA A 122 -18.48 -10.48 -14.66
N ILE A 123 -18.15 -10.80 -15.91
CA ILE A 123 -16.84 -11.33 -16.31
C ILE A 123 -15.70 -10.35 -16.02
N ASP A 124 -15.99 -9.05 -16.06
CA ASP A 124 -15.05 -7.98 -15.72
C ASP A 124 -14.52 -8.03 -14.29
N ARG A 125 -15.12 -8.84 -13.41
CA ARG A 125 -14.67 -9.05 -12.03
C ARG A 125 -13.53 -10.07 -11.94
N LEU A 126 -13.32 -10.83 -13.00
CA LEU A 126 -12.24 -11.79 -13.10
C LEU A 126 -11.01 -11.14 -13.75
N GLU A 127 -9.85 -11.54 -13.27
CA GLU A 127 -8.61 -11.43 -14.02
C GLU A 127 -8.33 -12.78 -14.68
N PHE A 128 -7.94 -12.70 -15.94
CA PHE A 128 -7.48 -13.85 -16.71
C PHE A 128 -5.97 -13.80 -16.77
N ILE A 129 -5.35 -14.95 -16.56
CA ILE A 129 -3.91 -15.10 -16.49
C ILE A 129 -3.52 -16.16 -17.50
N VAL A 130 -2.56 -15.84 -18.36
CA VAL A 130 -1.90 -16.82 -19.21
C VAL A 130 -0.55 -17.17 -18.60
N ILE A 131 -0.23 -18.45 -18.52
CA ILE A 131 1.07 -18.94 -18.10
C ILE A 131 1.75 -19.46 -19.35
N ARG A 132 2.78 -18.75 -19.79
CA ARG A 132 3.62 -19.16 -20.90
C ARG A 132 4.67 -20.14 -20.38
N PRO A 133 4.70 -21.39 -20.85
CA PRO A 133 5.62 -22.39 -20.34
C PRO A 133 7.06 -22.05 -20.74
N PHE A 134 8.00 -22.33 -19.85
CA PHE A 134 9.42 -22.50 -20.16
C PHE A 134 9.72 -23.96 -20.43
N THR A 135 9.14 -24.85 -19.61
CA THR A 135 9.37 -26.28 -19.68
C THR A 135 8.06 -27.00 -19.35
N VAL A 136 7.70 -28.00 -20.13
CA VAL A 136 6.59 -28.94 -19.87
C VAL A 136 7.19 -30.33 -19.76
N LYS A 137 7.02 -30.96 -18.60
CA LYS A 137 7.61 -32.26 -18.27
C LYS A 137 6.51 -33.24 -17.90
N TYR A 138 6.30 -34.22 -18.75
CA TYR A 138 5.30 -35.27 -18.56
C TYR A 138 5.96 -36.59 -18.15
N ARG A 139 5.31 -37.31 -17.23
CA ARG A 139 5.71 -38.65 -16.82
C ARG A 139 4.50 -39.54 -16.56
N PHE A 140 4.71 -40.83 -16.81
CA PHE A 140 3.77 -41.89 -16.51
C PHE A 140 4.34 -42.80 -15.42
N VAL A 141 3.57 -43.12 -14.38
CA VAL A 141 4.09 -43.81 -13.18
C VAL A 141 4.81 -45.13 -13.49
N PRO A 142 4.30 -46.02 -14.35
CA PRO A 142 5.04 -47.23 -14.74
C PRO A 142 6.41 -46.95 -15.37
N GLU A 143 6.55 -45.88 -16.14
CA GLU A 143 7.83 -45.45 -16.75
C GLU A 143 8.78 -44.93 -15.66
N ILE A 144 8.26 -44.15 -14.69
CA ILE A 144 9.04 -43.69 -13.52
C ILE A 144 9.62 -44.89 -12.74
N LEU A 145 8.81 -45.92 -12.49
CA LEU A 145 9.23 -47.12 -11.76
C LEU A 145 10.29 -47.94 -12.50
N GLN A 146 10.31 -47.85 -13.84
CA GLN A 146 11.30 -48.48 -14.70
C GLN A 146 12.58 -47.64 -14.86
N GLY A 147 12.61 -46.43 -14.29
CA GLY A 147 13.74 -45.51 -14.39
C GLY A 147 13.83 -44.78 -15.74
N GLU A 148 12.75 -44.76 -16.51
CA GLU A 148 12.70 -44.10 -17.81
C GLU A 148 12.67 -42.56 -17.65
N PRO A 149 13.34 -41.83 -18.55
CA PRO A 149 13.35 -40.37 -18.51
C PRO A 149 11.96 -39.79 -18.86
N PRO A 150 11.65 -38.58 -18.35
CA PRO A 150 10.41 -37.87 -18.71
C PRO A 150 10.38 -37.46 -20.18
N THR A 151 9.17 -37.26 -20.72
CA THR A 151 9.00 -36.48 -21.95
C THR A 151 9.08 -34.99 -21.60
N VAL A 152 9.97 -34.24 -22.25
CA VAL A 152 10.23 -32.82 -21.96
C VAL A 152 10.08 -31.97 -23.21
N PHE A 153 9.32 -30.88 -23.10
CA PHE A 153 9.24 -29.81 -24.10
C PHE A 153 9.83 -28.53 -23.50
N GLU A 154 10.79 -27.91 -24.19
CA GLU A 154 11.44 -26.66 -23.78
C GLU A 154 11.04 -25.51 -24.70
N PHE A 155 10.81 -24.34 -24.11
CA PHE A 155 10.35 -23.12 -24.78
C PHE A 155 11.26 -21.94 -24.39
N GLU A 156 12.52 -21.98 -24.80
CA GLU A 156 13.52 -20.97 -24.39
C GLU A 156 13.15 -19.55 -24.82
N GLU A 157 12.47 -19.39 -25.96
CA GLU A 157 11.94 -18.11 -26.44
C GLU A 157 11.04 -17.41 -25.41
N ASN A 158 10.24 -18.18 -24.67
CA ASN A 158 9.38 -17.65 -23.62
C ASN A 158 10.19 -17.13 -22.43
N ARG A 159 11.45 -17.54 -22.24
CA ARG A 159 12.34 -16.99 -21.23
C ARG A 159 13.01 -15.70 -21.71
N LEU A 160 13.38 -15.63 -22.99
CA LEU A 160 14.12 -14.51 -23.60
C LEU A 160 13.25 -13.30 -23.94
N ASN A 161 11.95 -13.50 -24.14
CA ASN A 161 11.01 -12.42 -24.48
C ASN A 161 10.73 -11.42 -23.33
N PHE A 162 11.36 -11.60 -22.17
CA PHE A 162 11.16 -10.74 -21.00
C PHE A 162 12.38 -9.88 -20.68
N SER A 163 12.15 -8.57 -20.54
CA SER A 163 13.19 -7.61 -20.17
C SER A 163 13.50 -7.70 -18.68
N SER A 164 14.77 -7.74 -18.31
CA SER A 164 15.22 -7.61 -16.91
C SER A 164 14.71 -6.33 -16.24
N TRP A 165 14.39 -5.31 -17.04
CA TRP A 165 13.75 -4.08 -16.56
C TRP A 165 12.34 -4.29 -16.02
N ASP A 166 11.60 -5.28 -16.51
CA ASP A 166 10.24 -5.54 -16.04
C ASP A 166 10.26 -6.18 -14.65
N ASP A 167 11.27 -6.99 -14.35
CA ASP A 167 11.50 -7.52 -13.00
C ASP A 167 11.93 -6.41 -12.02
N VAL A 168 12.76 -5.46 -12.47
CA VAL A 168 13.14 -4.27 -11.68
C VAL A 168 11.90 -3.42 -11.39
N LYS A 169 11.05 -3.15 -12.39
CA LYS A 169 9.80 -2.40 -12.21
C LYS A 169 8.85 -3.13 -11.25
N ALA A 170 8.74 -4.45 -11.34
CA ALA A 170 7.93 -5.26 -10.44
C ALA A 170 8.41 -5.13 -8.99
N LYS A 171 9.70 -5.32 -8.73
CA LYS A 171 10.29 -5.13 -7.40
C LYS A 171 10.10 -3.71 -6.89
N ALA A 172 10.34 -2.69 -7.73
CA ALA A 172 10.15 -1.30 -7.36
C ALA A 172 8.69 -1.00 -6.95
N ARG A 173 7.70 -1.59 -7.62
CA ARG A 173 6.28 -1.46 -7.21
C ARG A 173 6.04 -2.04 -5.83
N VAL A 174 6.58 -3.22 -5.53
CA VAL A 174 6.48 -3.89 -4.22
C VAL A 174 7.08 -3.02 -3.11
N TRP A 175 8.31 -2.53 -3.30
CA TRP A 175 8.98 -1.66 -2.31
C TRP A 175 8.28 -0.31 -2.14
N LYS A 176 7.73 0.25 -3.21
CA LYS A 176 6.90 1.46 -3.15
C LYS A 176 5.67 1.25 -2.27
N GLU A 177 5.01 0.10 -2.32
CA GLU A 177 3.88 -0.17 -1.41
C GLU A 177 4.35 -0.37 0.04
N ALA A 178 5.55 -0.94 0.26
CA ALA A 178 6.14 -1.12 1.60
C ALA A 178 6.41 0.22 2.32
N ILE A 179 6.88 1.24 1.60
CA ILE A 179 7.10 2.58 2.17
C ILE A 179 5.80 3.37 2.43
N ARG A 180 4.66 2.87 1.92
CA ARG A 180 3.30 3.44 2.07
C ARG A 180 3.20 4.92 1.65
N PRO A 181 3.13 5.22 0.34
CA PRO A 181 3.24 6.60 -0.18
C PRO A 181 2.19 7.56 0.38
N LEU A 182 0.99 7.05 0.70
CA LEU A 182 -0.06 7.86 1.32
C LEU A 182 0.34 8.36 2.72
N SER A 183 0.97 7.53 3.56
CA SER A 183 1.40 7.97 4.89
C SER A 183 2.64 8.87 4.85
N MET A 184 3.42 8.83 3.77
CA MET A 184 4.54 9.78 3.56
C MET A 184 4.08 11.24 3.49
N THR A 185 2.82 11.49 3.14
CA THR A 185 2.26 12.85 3.14
C THR A 185 2.28 13.48 4.54
N ALA A 186 2.15 12.67 5.60
CA ALA A 186 2.14 13.11 7.00
C ALA A 186 3.48 13.74 7.43
N SER A 187 4.59 13.31 6.84
CA SER A 187 5.93 13.87 7.09
C SER A 187 6.35 14.87 6.02
N LEU A 188 5.88 14.72 4.77
CA LEU A 188 6.20 15.66 3.69
C LEU A 188 5.65 17.06 3.97
N ILE A 189 4.35 17.17 4.23
CA ILE A 189 3.65 18.45 4.43
C ILE A 189 4.26 19.34 5.52
N PRO A 190 4.48 18.87 6.77
CA PRO A 190 5.05 19.71 7.82
C PRO A 190 6.46 20.21 7.48
N ILE A 191 7.29 19.40 6.81
CA ILE A 191 8.64 19.83 6.41
C ILE A 191 8.59 20.90 5.32
N LEU A 192 7.73 20.73 4.32
CA LEU A 192 7.49 21.76 3.30
C LEU A 192 7.01 23.07 3.93
N LEU A 193 6.07 22.98 4.89
CA LEU A 193 5.54 24.15 5.60
C LEU A 193 6.62 24.85 6.44
N GLY A 194 7.42 24.10 7.18
CA GLY A 194 8.54 24.66 7.95
C GLY A 194 9.57 25.36 7.06
N GLY A 195 9.86 24.78 5.88
CA GLY A 195 10.73 25.40 4.88
C GLY A 195 10.17 26.69 4.28
N ALA A 196 8.87 26.70 3.93
CA ALA A 196 8.21 27.89 3.40
C ALA A 196 8.13 29.01 4.44
N LEU A 197 7.86 28.66 5.71
CA LEU A 197 7.87 29.63 6.81
C LEU A 197 9.27 30.20 7.07
N ALA A 198 10.30 29.36 7.03
CA ALA A 198 11.68 29.82 7.12
C ALA A 198 11.98 30.83 6.01
N LEU A 199 11.70 30.46 4.76
CA LEU A 199 11.88 31.34 3.61
C LEU A 199 11.11 32.67 3.77
N SER A 200 9.87 32.65 4.27
CA SER A 200 9.08 33.88 4.46
C SER A 200 9.59 34.82 5.54
N ILE A 201 10.33 34.30 6.52
CA ILE A 201 10.84 35.09 7.64
C ILE A 201 12.27 35.55 7.36
N THR A 202 13.10 34.70 6.75
CA THR A 202 14.53 34.98 6.51
C THR A 202 14.82 35.46 5.09
N HIS A 203 13.84 35.43 4.19
CA HIS A 203 13.96 35.73 2.75
C HIS A 203 15.06 34.95 2.01
N THR A 204 15.59 33.91 2.65
CA THR A 204 16.72 33.10 2.18
C THR A 204 16.54 31.68 2.65
N ILE A 205 16.98 30.70 1.86
CA ILE A 205 16.90 29.29 2.24
C ILE A 205 18.17 28.54 1.83
N ASN A 206 18.73 27.80 2.78
CA ASN A 206 19.79 26.83 2.47
C ASN A 206 19.16 25.56 1.91
N ALA A 207 19.16 25.44 0.57
CA ALA A 207 18.56 24.29 -0.12
C ALA A 207 19.17 22.94 0.30
N GLY A 208 20.47 22.90 0.62
CA GLY A 208 21.13 21.67 1.08
C GLY A 208 20.58 21.19 2.42
N LEU A 209 20.44 22.09 3.39
CA LEU A 209 19.87 21.75 4.71
C LEU A 209 18.39 21.40 4.61
N PHE A 210 17.63 22.10 3.76
CA PHE A 210 16.22 21.77 3.50
C PHE A 210 16.06 20.38 2.90
N LEU A 211 16.84 20.05 1.86
CA LEU A 211 16.78 18.74 1.21
C LEU A 211 17.22 17.62 2.14
N LEU A 212 18.28 17.81 2.93
CA LEU A 212 18.69 16.84 3.95
C LEU A 212 17.60 16.62 4.99
N THR A 213 16.95 17.68 5.45
CA THR A 213 15.83 17.59 6.40
C THR A 213 14.66 16.82 5.82
N LEU A 214 14.30 17.10 4.56
CA LEU A 214 13.24 16.39 3.86
C LEU A 214 13.57 14.90 3.67
N ILE A 215 14.77 14.58 3.18
CA ILE A 215 15.20 13.20 2.98
C ILE A 215 15.22 12.45 4.33
N GLY A 216 15.78 13.05 5.38
CA GLY A 216 15.80 12.46 6.72
C GLY A 216 14.39 12.17 7.25
N ALA A 217 13.46 13.13 7.12
CA ALA A 217 12.07 12.95 7.54
C ALA A 217 11.35 11.82 6.77
N LEU A 218 11.52 11.76 5.44
CA LEU A 218 10.93 10.72 4.61
C LEU A 218 11.55 9.34 4.91
N MET A 219 12.85 9.27 5.20
CA MET A 219 13.52 8.03 5.60
C MET A 219 13.06 7.52 6.97
N ILE A 220 12.92 8.40 7.98
CA ILE A 220 12.34 8.02 9.29
C ILE A 220 10.92 7.49 9.10
N GLN A 221 10.09 8.15 8.29
CA GLN A 221 8.73 7.71 8.02
C GLN A 221 8.70 6.34 7.33
N ALA A 222 9.49 6.17 6.26
CA ALA A 222 9.56 4.91 5.52
C ALA A 222 10.09 3.78 6.41
N GLY A 223 11.16 4.02 7.16
CA GLY A 223 11.69 3.08 8.15
C GLY A 223 10.66 2.69 9.21
N THR A 224 9.90 3.67 9.73
CA THR A 224 8.81 3.44 10.69
C THR A 224 7.72 2.56 10.08
N ASN A 225 7.29 2.83 8.85
CA ASN A 225 6.29 2.02 8.16
C ASN A 225 6.74 0.56 7.99
N MET A 226 8.00 0.35 7.60
CA MET A 226 8.57 -0.98 7.38
C MET A 226 8.80 -1.75 8.68
N ILE A 227 9.31 -1.09 9.72
CA ILE A 227 9.44 -1.71 11.05
C ILE A 227 8.06 -2.04 11.63
N ASN A 228 7.03 -1.23 11.38
CA ASN A 228 5.66 -1.56 11.77
C ASN A 228 5.15 -2.80 11.02
N ASP A 229 5.34 -2.92 9.70
CA ASP A 229 5.00 -4.14 8.96
C ASP A 229 5.75 -5.37 9.49
N TRP A 230 7.03 -5.21 9.86
CA TRP A 230 7.85 -6.28 10.44
C TRP A 230 7.34 -6.75 11.82
N LYS A 231 6.95 -5.80 12.69
CA LYS A 231 6.41 -6.08 14.03
C LYS A 231 5.01 -6.68 13.96
N ASP A 232 4.11 -6.03 13.22
CA ASP A 232 2.70 -6.42 13.10
C ASP A 232 2.50 -7.61 12.13
N ALA A 233 3.55 -8.25 11.61
CA ALA A 233 3.45 -9.28 10.56
C ALA A 233 2.46 -10.43 10.86
N GLU A 234 2.47 -10.95 12.09
CA GLU A 234 1.56 -12.01 12.53
C GLU A 234 0.13 -11.47 12.69
N ARG A 235 -0.02 -10.31 13.34
CA ARG A 235 -1.32 -9.63 13.51
C ARG A 235 -2.00 -9.29 12.19
N ASP A 236 -1.22 -8.77 11.24
CA ASP A 236 -1.68 -8.47 9.90
C ASP A 236 -1.97 -9.74 9.09
N SER A 237 -1.50 -10.92 9.50
CA SER A 237 -1.98 -12.19 8.94
C SER A 237 -3.40 -12.51 9.42
N ASP A 238 -3.74 -12.18 10.66
CA ASP A 238 -5.06 -12.44 11.26
C ASP A 238 -6.13 -11.41 10.86
N ASN A 239 -5.72 -10.24 10.37
CA ASN A 239 -6.63 -9.18 9.96
C ASN A 239 -7.25 -9.46 8.58
N ASN A 240 -8.29 -10.29 8.54
CA ASN A 240 -8.99 -10.65 7.29
C ASN A 240 -9.95 -9.58 6.75
N THR A 241 -10.19 -8.49 7.51
CA THR A 241 -11.14 -7.43 7.14
C THR A 241 -10.47 -6.13 6.71
N GLY A 242 -9.17 -5.97 6.99
CA GLY A 242 -8.39 -4.79 6.64
C GLY A 242 -8.25 -4.61 5.12
N MET A 243 -8.61 -3.43 4.65
CA MET A 243 -8.53 -2.95 3.28
C MET A 243 -7.36 -1.99 3.08
N ARG A 244 -6.46 -2.32 2.13
CA ARG A 244 -5.40 -1.43 1.65
C ARG A 244 -5.99 -0.23 0.90
N PRO A 245 -5.35 0.95 0.91
CA PRO A 245 -4.12 1.31 1.61
C PRO A 245 -4.35 1.84 3.04
N PHE A 246 -5.56 1.69 3.59
CA PHE A 246 -5.96 2.40 4.83
C PHE A 246 -5.78 1.58 6.11
N THR A 247 -5.86 0.26 6.02
CA THR A 247 -5.86 -0.63 7.20
C THR A 247 -5.02 -1.89 6.95
N GLY A 248 -4.46 -2.46 8.03
CA GLY A 248 -3.64 -3.68 7.99
C GLY A 248 -2.29 -3.53 7.28
N GLY A 249 -1.67 -2.35 7.36
CA GLY A 249 -0.32 -2.13 6.86
C GLY A 249 -0.11 -2.30 5.35
N SER A 250 1.14 -2.54 4.94
CA SER A 250 1.49 -2.65 3.51
C SER A 250 1.21 -4.04 2.93
N ARG A 251 0.76 -5.00 3.73
CA ARG A 251 0.67 -6.46 3.51
C ARG A 251 1.72 -7.14 2.61
N MET A 252 2.90 -6.54 2.39
CA MET A 252 3.89 -7.11 1.46
C MET A 252 4.45 -8.44 1.97
N ILE A 253 4.53 -8.58 3.30
CA ILE A 253 4.92 -9.84 3.97
C ILE A 253 3.83 -10.91 3.79
N GLN A 254 2.56 -10.57 4.02
CA GLN A 254 1.45 -11.54 3.95
C GLN A 254 1.14 -11.97 2.51
N LEU A 255 1.38 -11.09 1.53
CA LEU A 255 1.34 -11.45 0.11
C LEU A 255 2.59 -12.20 -0.33
N GLY A 256 3.64 -12.19 0.47
CA GLY A 256 4.87 -12.90 0.18
C GLY A 256 5.77 -12.27 -0.88
N LEU A 257 5.69 -10.95 -0.97
CA LEU A 257 6.43 -10.14 -1.94
C LEU A 257 7.72 -9.56 -1.33
N ILE A 258 7.78 -9.44 0.00
CA ILE A 258 8.97 -9.06 0.76
C ILE A 258 9.08 -10.00 1.95
N SER A 259 10.26 -10.58 2.21
CA SER A 259 10.46 -11.41 3.38
C SER A 259 10.37 -10.59 4.68
N ARG A 260 9.98 -11.21 5.80
CA ARG A 260 9.99 -10.52 7.10
C ARG A 260 11.40 -10.02 7.45
N GLY A 261 12.44 -10.80 7.15
CA GLY A 261 13.83 -10.41 7.35
C GLY A 261 14.21 -9.15 6.58
N ASP A 262 13.91 -9.11 5.28
CA ASP A 262 14.23 -7.95 4.43
C ASP A 262 13.46 -6.70 4.89
N MET A 263 12.16 -6.85 5.20
CA MET A 263 11.36 -5.73 5.70
C MET A 263 11.99 -5.08 6.94
N GLY A 264 12.43 -5.91 7.90
CA GLY A 264 13.11 -5.45 9.11
C GLY A 264 14.48 -4.83 8.83
N PHE A 265 15.30 -5.48 8.01
CA PHE A 265 16.65 -5.01 7.65
C PHE A 265 16.63 -3.65 6.97
N PHE A 266 15.83 -3.50 5.90
CA PHE A 266 15.75 -2.22 5.18
C PHE A 266 15.06 -1.14 6.01
N GLY A 267 14.08 -1.50 6.85
CA GLY A 267 13.50 -0.56 7.83
C GLY A 267 14.54 0.00 8.79
N LEU A 268 15.41 -0.86 9.34
CA LEU A 268 16.51 -0.46 10.23
C LEU A 268 17.57 0.36 9.49
N LEU A 269 17.92 -0.03 8.25
CA LEU A 269 18.87 0.71 7.42
C LEU A 269 18.42 2.15 7.19
N LEU A 270 17.14 2.35 6.85
CA LEU A 270 16.56 3.69 6.68
C LEU A 270 16.62 4.50 7.98
N PHE A 271 16.35 3.89 9.12
CA PHE A 271 16.50 4.54 10.43
C PHE A 271 17.95 4.96 10.69
N VAL A 272 18.93 4.09 10.45
CA VAL A 272 20.35 4.40 10.65
C VAL A 272 20.77 5.59 9.78
N ILE A 273 20.43 5.57 8.49
CA ILE A 273 20.77 6.69 7.58
C ILE A 273 20.11 7.98 8.06
N ALA A 274 18.83 7.93 8.45
CA ALA A 274 18.14 9.12 8.91
C ALA A 274 18.65 9.63 10.26
N THR A 275 19.11 8.75 11.15
CA THR A 275 19.81 9.14 12.38
C THR A 275 21.11 9.86 12.07
N LEU A 276 21.90 9.37 11.09
CA LEU A 276 23.14 10.05 10.68
C LEU A 276 22.85 11.45 10.11
N ILE A 277 21.80 11.59 9.30
CA ILE A 277 21.32 12.90 8.82
C ILE A 277 20.91 13.78 10.01
N GLY A 278 20.12 13.27 10.95
CA GLY A 278 19.68 14.01 12.14
C GLY A 278 20.85 14.49 13.00
N VAL A 279 21.86 13.63 13.21
CA VAL A 279 23.09 13.98 13.94
C VAL A 279 23.83 15.11 13.22
N TYR A 280 24.01 15.01 11.90
CA TYR A 280 24.61 16.08 11.11
C TYR A 280 23.84 17.39 11.23
N LEU A 281 22.51 17.36 11.14
CA LEU A 281 21.67 18.56 11.27
C LEU A 281 21.77 19.19 12.68
N VAL A 282 21.88 18.39 13.75
CA VAL A 282 22.12 18.91 15.11
C VAL A 282 23.45 19.67 15.18
N PHE A 283 24.51 19.14 14.58
CA PHE A 283 25.82 19.80 14.57
C PHE A 283 25.81 21.12 13.81
N ILE A 284 25.06 21.21 12.70
CA ILE A 284 25.03 22.41 11.85
C ILE A 284 24.03 23.46 12.36
N SER A 285 22.82 23.05 12.74
CA SER A 285 21.73 23.96 13.08
C SER A 285 21.63 24.27 14.58
N GLY A 286 22.30 23.47 15.42
CA GLY A 286 22.40 23.70 16.85
C GLY A 286 21.61 22.71 17.72
N TRP A 287 21.98 22.71 19.01
CA TRP A 287 21.47 21.79 20.03
C TRP A 287 19.98 21.91 20.33
N GLY A 288 19.33 23.00 19.90
CA GLY A 288 17.90 23.20 20.07
C GLY A 288 17.05 22.16 19.35
N LEU A 289 17.59 21.41 18.38
CA LEU A 289 16.88 20.26 17.77
C LEU A 289 16.73 19.05 18.69
N ILE A 290 17.62 18.88 19.69
CA ILE A 290 17.64 17.69 20.54
C ILE A 290 16.30 17.45 21.25
N PRO A 291 15.65 18.44 21.90
CA PRO A 291 14.35 18.24 22.51
C PRO A 291 13.29 17.68 21.55
N LEU A 292 13.25 18.15 20.28
CA LEU A 292 12.30 17.65 19.28
C LEU A 292 12.61 16.21 18.89
N ILE A 293 13.89 15.88 18.70
CA ILE A 293 14.35 14.53 18.38
C ILE A 293 14.04 13.57 19.52
N LEU A 294 14.36 13.94 20.76
CA LEU A 294 14.07 13.12 21.95
C LEU A 294 12.58 12.91 22.12
N TYR A 295 11.75 13.94 21.90
CA TYR A 295 10.31 13.80 21.92
C TYR A 295 9.84 12.80 20.86
N GLY A 296 10.32 12.91 19.62
CA GLY A 296 9.98 11.97 18.55
C GLY A 296 10.37 10.52 18.87
N ILE A 297 11.58 10.33 19.42
CA ILE A 297 12.08 9.01 19.86
C ILE A 297 11.18 8.44 20.97
N ILE A 298 10.86 9.21 22.01
CA ILE A 298 10.00 8.79 23.11
C ILE A 298 8.59 8.48 22.60
N ALA A 299 8.02 9.38 21.79
CA ALA A 299 6.70 9.21 21.18
C ALA A 299 6.63 7.92 20.36
N GLY A 300 7.63 7.66 19.50
CA GLY A 300 7.69 6.47 18.67
C GLY A 300 7.92 5.16 19.45
N MET A 301 8.86 5.15 20.40
CA MET A 301 9.16 3.95 21.20
C MET A 301 7.99 3.50 22.07
N PHE A 302 7.25 4.44 22.65
CA PHE A 302 6.14 4.16 23.54
C PHE A 302 4.77 4.30 22.87
N TYR A 303 4.71 4.50 21.54
CA TYR A 303 3.45 4.64 20.80
C TYR A 303 2.57 3.39 20.93
N THR A 304 3.11 2.24 20.53
CA THR A 304 2.43 0.93 20.55
C THR A 304 3.34 -0.12 21.18
N ASN A 305 3.12 -0.41 22.45
CA ASN A 305 3.73 -1.58 23.10
C ASN A 305 2.65 -2.64 23.33
N GLU A 306 2.84 -3.81 22.72
CA GLU A 306 1.84 -4.88 22.59
C GLU A 306 1.44 -5.52 23.93
N LYS A 307 2.32 -5.50 24.94
CA LYS A 307 2.08 -6.15 26.25
C LYS A 307 2.76 -5.43 27.42
N GLY A 308 2.50 -4.13 27.63
CA GLY A 308 3.12 -3.40 28.74
C GLY A 308 2.35 -2.18 29.24
N LYS A 309 2.65 -1.80 30.50
CA LYS A 309 2.14 -0.60 31.20
C LYS A 309 2.58 0.74 30.56
N PHE A 310 3.38 0.70 29.49
CA PHE A 310 3.97 1.87 28.82
C PHE A 310 3.62 1.88 27.32
N SER A 311 2.33 2.01 27.03
CA SER A 311 1.81 2.29 25.69
C SER A 311 1.00 3.58 25.78
N PHE A 312 1.46 4.64 25.11
CA PHE A 312 0.79 5.93 25.12
C PHE A 312 -0.61 5.84 24.52
N LEU A 313 -0.79 5.01 23.49
CA LEU A 313 -2.12 4.69 22.94
C LEU A 313 -3.05 4.10 24.01
N ASN A 314 -2.51 3.31 24.94
CA ASN A 314 -3.25 2.71 26.05
C ASN A 314 -3.33 3.57 27.32
N MET A 315 -2.73 4.77 27.35
CA MET A 315 -2.72 5.61 28.55
C MET A 315 -4.04 6.35 28.78
N ALA A 316 -4.56 7.09 27.80
CA ALA A 316 -5.82 7.83 27.91
C ALA A 316 -6.47 8.03 26.52
N PRO A 317 -7.80 8.29 26.43
CA PRO A 317 -8.44 8.62 25.17
C PRO A 317 -7.81 9.88 24.56
N GLY A 318 -7.48 9.84 23.26
CA GLY A 318 -6.97 11.02 22.55
C GLY A 318 -5.45 11.19 22.57
N ILE A 319 -4.71 10.38 23.34
CA ILE A 319 -3.25 10.51 23.44
C ILE A 319 -2.56 10.12 22.13
N ALA A 320 -3.04 9.10 21.43
CA ALA A 320 -2.46 8.71 20.15
C ALA A 320 -2.62 9.82 19.10
N GLU A 321 -3.81 10.41 19.03
CA GLU A 321 -4.16 11.56 18.20
C GLU A 321 -3.28 12.76 18.54
N LEU A 322 -3.13 13.07 19.83
CA LEU A 322 -2.28 14.17 20.31
C LEU A 322 -0.82 13.95 19.94
N LEU A 323 -0.28 12.75 20.14
CA LEU A 323 1.10 12.42 19.78
C LEU A 323 1.32 12.54 18.28
N VAL A 324 0.38 12.09 17.45
CA VAL A 324 0.48 12.26 15.99
C VAL A 324 0.39 13.73 15.59
N ALA A 325 -0.52 14.49 16.20
CA ALA A 325 -0.64 15.93 15.97
C ALA A 325 0.66 16.69 16.33
N THR A 326 1.25 16.41 17.48
CA THR A 326 2.47 17.09 17.93
C THR A 326 3.71 16.61 17.17
N THR A 327 3.88 15.31 16.92
CA THR A 327 5.06 14.81 16.19
C THR A 327 5.02 15.19 14.72
N TYR A 328 3.97 14.80 13.99
CA TYR A 328 3.86 14.98 12.54
C TYR A 328 3.35 16.36 12.15
N GLY A 329 2.58 17.05 13.00
CA GLY A 329 2.18 18.43 12.70
C GLY A 329 3.18 19.43 13.21
N VAL A 330 3.24 19.59 14.53
CA VAL A 330 3.92 20.71 15.19
C VAL A 330 5.44 20.59 15.12
N PHE A 331 6.01 19.51 15.66
CA PHE A 331 7.45 19.38 15.84
C PHE A 331 8.21 19.10 14.56
N MET A 332 7.62 18.41 13.59
CA MET A 332 8.21 18.34 12.25
C MET A 332 8.28 19.72 11.58
N THR A 333 7.21 20.52 11.65
CA THR A 333 7.19 21.88 11.08
C THR A 333 8.20 22.78 11.79
N MET A 334 8.19 22.80 13.12
CA MET A 334 9.12 23.58 13.92
C MET A 334 10.57 23.11 13.77
N GLY A 335 10.80 21.80 13.63
CA GLY A 335 12.12 21.23 13.40
C GLY A 335 12.70 21.63 12.05
N ALA A 336 11.92 21.56 10.98
CA ALA A 336 12.34 22.04 9.65
C ALA A 336 12.64 23.54 9.65
N TYR A 337 11.79 24.34 10.31
CA TYR A 337 12.04 25.76 10.51
C TYR A 337 13.33 26.01 11.32
N TYR A 338 13.52 25.28 12.43
CA TYR A 338 14.70 25.42 13.28
C TYR A 338 15.98 25.05 12.54
N VAL A 339 15.98 23.98 11.73
CA VAL A 339 17.16 23.60 10.93
C VAL A 339 17.64 24.76 10.06
N LEU A 340 16.70 25.51 9.48
CA LEU A 340 16.99 26.57 8.53
C LEU A 340 17.28 27.93 9.18
N THR A 341 16.77 28.17 10.39
CA THR A 341 16.82 29.48 11.04
C THR A 341 17.60 29.52 12.34
N GLY A 342 17.81 28.38 13.00
CA GLY A 342 18.42 28.26 14.34
C GLY A 342 17.51 28.71 15.50
N HIS A 343 16.25 29.07 15.23
CA HIS A 343 15.35 29.66 16.22
C HIS A 343 13.98 28.97 16.26
N TYR A 344 13.31 29.11 17.40
CA TYR A 344 11.90 28.75 17.56
C TYR A 344 11.01 29.97 17.32
N SER A 345 9.81 29.73 16.80
CA SER A 345 8.83 30.79 16.56
C SER A 345 7.43 30.37 16.99
N ILE A 346 6.78 31.22 17.79
CA ILE A 346 5.38 31.03 18.19
C ILE A 346 4.45 31.08 16.97
N GLN A 347 4.80 31.89 15.98
CA GLN A 347 4.05 32.00 14.73
C GLN A 347 4.07 30.66 13.99
N VAL A 348 5.24 30.02 13.89
CA VAL A 348 5.39 28.70 13.27
C VAL A 348 4.61 27.63 14.03
N PHE A 349 4.65 27.66 15.37
CA PHE A 349 3.83 26.78 16.19
C PHE A 349 2.34 26.93 15.86
N LEU A 350 1.80 28.16 15.84
CA LEU A 350 0.39 28.42 15.58
C LEU A 350 -0.04 28.00 14.15
N ILE A 351 0.79 28.27 13.15
CA ILE A 351 0.53 27.91 11.74
C ILE A 351 0.62 26.40 11.51
N SER A 352 1.35 25.66 12.34
CA SER A 352 1.43 24.20 12.27
C SER A 352 0.17 23.49 12.79
N LEU A 353 -0.68 24.17 13.59
CA LEU A 353 -1.83 23.55 14.25
C LEU A 353 -2.89 22.99 13.27
N PRO A 354 -3.27 23.65 12.16
CA PRO A 354 -4.16 23.06 11.17
C PRO A 354 -3.60 21.77 10.58
N VAL A 355 -2.30 21.73 10.26
CA VAL A 355 -1.61 20.53 9.77
C VAL A 355 -1.66 19.41 10.82
N ALA A 356 -1.36 19.73 12.07
CA ALA A 356 -1.41 18.82 13.23
C ALA A 356 -2.80 18.20 13.42
N ILE A 357 -3.84 19.02 13.34
CA ILE A 357 -5.23 18.57 13.48
C ILE A 357 -5.63 17.69 12.31
N PHE A 358 -5.30 18.09 11.07
CA PHE A 358 -5.70 17.32 9.89
C PHE A 358 -4.95 15.99 9.76
N VAL A 359 -3.67 15.91 10.14
CA VAL A 359 -2.94 14.62 10.16
C VAL A 359 -3.49 13.71 11.26
N SER A 360 -3.85 14.25 12.43
CA SER A 360 -4.51 13.50 13.48
C SER A 360 -5.89 12.98 13.03
N ASN A 361 -6.63 13.75 12.22
CA ASN A 361 -7.88 13.27 11.63
C ASN A 361 -7.66 12.07 10.69
N VAL A 362 -6.54 12.02 9.96
CA VAL A 362 -6.18 10.85 9.13
C VAL A 362 -6.01 9.61 10.00
N LEU A 363 -5.32 9.72 11.15
CA LEU A 363 -5.22 8.63 12.11
C LEU A 363 -6.61 8.25 12.66
N LEU A 364 -7.38 9.23 13.12
CA LEU A 364 -8.67 8.99 13.77
C LEU A 364 -9.66 8.26 12.86
N ILE A 365 -9.77 8.65 11.59
CA ILE A 365 -10.69 7.96 10.67
C ILE A 365 -10.26 6.51 10.37
N ASN A 366 -8.95 6.23 10.34
CA ASN A 366 -8.41 4.87 10.17
C ASN A 366 -8.73 3.95 11.37
N GLN A 367 -8.97 4.49 12.56
CA GLN A 367 -9.34 3.69 13.74
C GLN A 367 -10.78 3.17 13.72
N PHE A 368 -11.67 3.75 12.90
CA PHE A 368 -13.06 3.29 12.78
C PHE A 368 -13.21 1.86 12.26
N PRO A 369 -12.59 1.51 11.11
CA PRO A 369 -12.62 0.13 10.61
C PRO A 369 -11.87 -0.83 11.53
N ASP A 370 -10.80 -0.37 12.18
CA ASP A 370 -9.93 -1.21 13.01
C ASP A 370 -10.47 -1.45 14.43
N ALA A 371 -11.52 -0.74 14.86
CA ALA A 371 -12.03 -0.77 16.23
C ALA A 371 -12.31 -2.17 16.79
N GLU A 372 -12.85 -3.09 15.99
CA GLU A 372 -13.11 -4.47 16.42
C GLU A 372 -11.82 -5.27 16.61
N SER A 373 -10.86 -5.11 15.69
CA SER A 373 -9.54 -5.76 15.76
C SER A 373 -8.70 -5.19 16.91
N ASP A 374 -8.74 -3.88 17.09
CA ASP A 374 -8.07 -3.16 18.18
C ASP A 374 -8.61 -3.60 19.55
N THR A 375 -9.93 -3.80 19.67
CA THR A 375 -10.55 -4.35 20.89
C THR A 375 -10.02 -5.75 21.21
N LYS A 376 -9.95 -6.64 20.22
CA LYS A 376 -9.44 -8.03 20.40
C LYS A 376 -7.96 -8.07 20.78
N THR A 377 -7.18 -7.08 20.36
CA THR A 377 -5.72 -7.01 20.59
C THR A 377 -5.34 -6.11 21.76
N GLY A 378 -6.31 -5.60 22.52
CA GLY A 378 -6.07 -4.73 23.69
C GLY A 378 -5.53 -3.34 23.35
N LYS A 379 -5.70 -2.87 22.10
CA LYS A 379 -5.40 -1.51 21.67
C LYS A 379 -6.60 -0.61 21.98
N ASN A 380 -6.48 0.20 23.02
CA ASN A 380 -7.55 1.09 23.48
C ASN A 380 -7.49 2.44 22.75
N THR A 381 -7.72 2.42 21.43
CA THR A 381 -7.77 3.64 20.60
C THR A 381 -8.91 4.57 21.03
N LEU A 382 -8.90 5.83 20.55
CA LEU A 382 -9.97 6.77 20.88
C LEU A 382 -11.34 6.19 20.47
N VAL A 383 -11.44 5.64 19.27
CA VAL A 383 -12.68 5.01 18.78
C VAL A 383 -13.16 3.87 19.68
N VAL A 384 -12.25 3.00 20.15
CA VAL A 384 -12.58 1.90 21.06
C VAL A 384 -13.11 2.43 22.40
N ARG A 385 -12.46 3.46 22.97
CA ARG A 385 -12.79 3.96 24.32
C ARG A 385 -14.08 4.76 24.39
N ILE A 386 -14.30 5.67 23.44
CA ILE A 386 -15.46 6.58 23.47
C ILE A 386 -16.59 6.14 22.53
N GLY A 387 -16.36 5.10 21.74
CA GLY A 387 -17.29 4.56 20.76
C GLY A 387 -17.32 5.36 19.45
N LYS A 388 -17.63 4.66 18.35
CA LYS A 388 -17.65 5.19 16.97
C LYS A 388 -18.46 6.49 16.85
N ARG A 389 -19.63 6.60 17.50
CA ARG A 389 -20.49 7.80 17.42
C ARG A 389 -19.83 9.05 18.01
N LYS A 390 -19.22 8.95 19.19
CA LYS A 390 -18.55 10.10 19.83
C LYS A 390 -17.26 10.44 19.10
N ALA A 391 -16.47 9.43 18.71
CA ALA A 391 -15.27 9.63 17.91
C ALA A 391 -15.55 10.34 16.58
N ARG A 392 -16.69 10.06 15.94
CA ARG A 392 -17.12 10.78 14.74
C ARG A 392 -17.34 12.26 15.02
N ASN A 393 -17.96 12.59 16.15
CA ASN A 393 -18.14 13.99 16.53
C ASN A 393 -16.79 14.69 16.80
N VAL A 394 -15.81 13.97 17.39
CA VAL A 394 -14.45 14.49 17.57
C VAL A 394 -13.79 14.79 16.22
N LEU A 395 -13.90 13.89 15.24
CA LEU A 395 -13.40 14.11 13.88
C LEU A 395 -13.97 15.40 13.26
N ILE A 396 -15.29 15.59 13.37
CA ILE A 396 -16.00 16.76 12.82
C ILE A 396 -15.57 18.04 13.54
N ALA A 397 -15.56 18.02 14.88
CA ALA A 397 -15.10 19.15 15.68
C ALA A 397 -13.66 19.53 15.33
N SER A 398 -12.78 18.54 15.12
CA SER A 398 -11.40 18.75 14.72
C SER A 398 -11.29 19.43 13.35
N PHE A 399 -12.09 19.03 12.35
CA PHE A 399 -12.15 19.76 11.08
C PHE A 399 -12.55 21.23 11.28
N ILE A 400 -13.60 21.48 12.05
CA ILE A 400 -14.09 22.84 12.33
C ILE A 400 -12.99 23.65 13.01
N VAL A 401 -12.35 23.12 14.06
CA VAL A 401 -11.27 23.80 14.79
C VAL A 401 -10.07 24.10 13.87
N GLY A 402 -9.66 23.16 13.02
CA GLY A 402 -8.57 23.37 12.07
C GLY A 402 -8.84 24.54 11.12
N TYR A 403 -10.04 24.62 10.56
CA TYR A 403 -10.44 25.73 9.69
C TYR A 403 -10.69 27.04 10.45
N LEU A 404 -11.15 27.00 11.69
CA LEU A 404 -11.26 28.19 12.55
C LEU A 404 -9.89 28.79 12.84
N ILE A 405 -8.87 27.95 13.09
CA ILE A 405 -7.49 28.44 13.26
C ILE A 405 -7.03 29.15 11.99
N VAL A 406 -7.22 28.54 10.81
CA VAL A 406 -6.92 29.20 9.52
C VAL A 406 -7.66 30.53 9.35
N ALA A 407 -8.94 30.61 9.76
CA ALA A 407 -9.72 31.84 9.70
C ALA A 407 -9.15 32.96 10.58
N ILE A 408 -8.73 32.60 11.80
CA ILE A 408 -8.34 33.54 12.87
C ILE A 408 -6.91 34.05 12.65
N LEU A 409 -5.96 33.20 12.25
CA LEU A 409 -4.52 33.57 12.23
C LEU A 409 -4.23 34.85 11.44
N PRO A 410 -4.80 35.10 10.24
CA PRO A 410 -4.61 36.37 9.55
C PRO A 410 -5.25 37.57 10.25
N LEU A 411 -6.38 37.39 10.94
CA LEU A 411 -7.08 38.47 11.66
C LEU A 411 -6.30 38.95 12.88
N VAL A 412 -5.51 38.06 13.50
CA VAL A 412 -4.65 38.39 14.65
C VAL A 412 -3.20 38.65 14.24
N ASN A 413 -2.92 38.87 12.95
CA ASN A 413 -1.59 39.18 12.40
C ASN A 413 -0.51 38.10 12.63
N TYR A 414 -0.92 36.84 12.82
CA TYR A 414 0.02 35.71 12.89
C TYR A 414 0.24 35.03 11.53
N ALA A 415 -0.50 35.41 10.47
CA ALA A 415 -0.31 34.89 9.12
C ALA A 415 -0.75 35.92 8.07
N PRO A 416 -0.25 35.84 6.82
CA PRO A 416 -0.75 36.69 5.74
C PRO A 416 -2.17 36.29 5.32
N TYR A 417 -2.92 37.22 4.73
CA TYR A 417 -4.27 36.95 4.19
C TYR A 417 -4.27 35.90 3.08
N THR A 418 -3.14 35.66 2.41
CA THR A 418 -2.97 34.58 1.44
C THR A 418 -3.25 33.20 2.04
N LEU A 419 -3.17 33.04 3.38
CA LEU A 419 -3.51 31.79 4.07
C LEU A 419 -4.93 31.31 3.78
N TYR A 420 -5.85 32.22 3.45
CA TYR A 420 -7.24 31.88 3.11
C TYR A 420 -7.38 31.05 1.83
N ILE A 421 -6.35 30.97 0.97
CA ILE A 421 -6.35 30.03 -0.15
C ILE A 421 -6.51 28.57 0.31
N SER A 422 -6.09 28.26 1.54
CA SER A 422 -6.26 26.93 2.13
C SER A 422 -7.73 26.53 2.35
N PHE A 423 -8.68 27.47 2.30
CA PHE A 423 -10.11 27.13 2.28
C PHE A 423 -10.56 26.41 1.01
N LEU A 424 -9.75 26.40 -0.06
CA LEU A 424 -10.04 25.59 -1.26
C LEU A 424 -10.07 24.08 -0.95
N SER A 425 -9.55 23.62 0.20
CA SER A 425 -9.69 22.22 0.63
C SER A 425 -11.03 21.90 1.31
N LEU A 426 -11.88 22.90 1.62
CA LEU A 426 -13.17 22.71 2.29
C LEU A 426 -14.08 21.65 1.65
N PRO A 427 -14.19 21.56 0.31
CA PRO A 427 -15.02 20.51 -0.32
C PRO A 427 -14.58 19.09 0.08
N PHE A 428 -13.28 18.85 0.26
CA PHE A 428 -12.78 17.55 0.71
C PHE A 428 -13.12 17.29 2.18
N ALA A 429 -12.95 18.28 3.07
CA ALA A 429 -13.38 18.15 4.46
C ALA A 429 -14.89 17.90 4.58
N TRP A 430 -15.70 18.62 3.81
CA TRP A 430 -17.15 18.42 3.78
C TRP A 430 -17.53 17.00 3.37
N GLN A 431 -16.91 16.48 2.30
CA GLN A 431 -17.15 15.11 1.85
C GLN A 431 -16.66 14.09 2.89
N ALA A 432 -15.49 14.29 3.51
CA ALA A 432 -15.02 13.46 4.61
C ALA A 432 -16.04 13.40 5.75
N ILE A 433 -16.53 14.56 6.22
CA ILE A 433 -17.54 14.67 7.27
C ILE A 433 -18.84 13.97 6.87
N ARG A 434 -19.32 14.21 5.64
CA ARG A 434 -20.57 13.62 5.13
C ARG A 434 -20.50 12.09 5.11
N TYR A 435 -19.40 11.51 4.61
CA TYR A 435 -19.22 10.06 4.57
C TYR A 435 -19.01 9.47 5.96
N ALA A 436 -18.21 10.10 6.82
CA ALA A 436 -18.07 9.70 8.22
C ALA A 436 -19.44 9.70 8.92
N TRP A 437 -20.24 10.75 8.75
CA TRP A 437 -21.56 10.84 9.37
C TRP A 437 -22.51 9.74 8.94
N LYS A 438 -22.52 9.41 7.65
CA LYS A 438 -23.42 8.40 7.08
C LYS A 438 -22.98 6.96 7.37
N ASN A 439 -21.68 6.72 7.54
CA ASN A 439 -21.10 5.37 7.52
C ASN A 439 -20.23 5.01 8.75
N TYR A 440 -20.18 5.85 9.79
CA TYR A 440 -19.31 5.64 10.96
C TYR A 440 -19.46 4.27 11.65
N ASP A 441 -20.65 3.67 11.58
CA ASP A 441 -21.01 2.39 12.19
C ASP A 441 -20.99 1.21 11.20
N LYS A 442 -20.60 1.44 9.95
CA LYS A 442 -20.57 0.43 8.89
C LYS A 442 -19.20 -0.23 8.76
N ASN A 443 -19.11 -1.14 7.80
CA ASN A 443 -17.89 -1.91 7.49
C ASN A 443 -16.79 -1.01 6.88
N ALA A 444 -15.54 -1.48 6.94
CA ALA A 444 -14.37 -0.76 6.46
C ALA A 444 -14.51 -0.21 5.04
N GLY A 445 -15.10 -0.98 4.12
CA GLY A 445 -15.32 -0.54 2.74
C GLY A 445 -16.21 0.70 2.59
N ASP A 446 -17.20 0.89 3.47
CA ASP A 446 -18.09 2.06 3.43
C ASP A 446 -17.42 3.34 3.95
N LEU A 447 -16.34 3.19 4.71
CA LEU A 447 -15.55 4.27 5.27
C LEU A 447 -14.40 4.72 4.35
N ILE A 448 -14.05 3.93 3.33
CA ILE A 448 -13.00 4.28 2.36
C ILE A 448 -13.17 5.71 1.80
N PRO A 449 -14.36 6.16 1.34
CA PRO A 449 -14.51 7.53 0.86
C PRO A 449 -14.18 8.58 1.93
N SER A 450 -14.52 8.31 3.20
CA SER A 450 -14.18 9.19 4.32
C SER A 450 -12.67 9.23 4.55
N ASN A 451 -11.99 8.08 4.52
CA ASN A 451 -10.53 7.99 4.64
C ASN A 451 -9.84 8.77 3.51
N ALA A 452 -10.28 8.53 2.27
CA ALA A 452 -9.75 9.18 1.07
C ALA A 452 -9.85 10.70 1.16
N HIS A 453 -11.05 11.22 1.44
CA HIS A 453 -11.27 12.66 1.54
C HIS A 453 -10.53 13.29 2.73
N THR A 454 -10.38 12.57 3.85
CA THR A 454 -9.60 13.06 5.01
C THR A 454 -8.12 13.18 4.68
N ALA A 455 -7.52 12.17 4.04
CA ALA A 455 -6.13 12.19 3.63
C ALA A 455 -5.85 13.25 2.55
N ILE A 456 -6.74 13.38 1.57
CA ILE A 456 -6.64 14.39 0.51
C ILE A 456 -6.83 15.79 1.08
N ASN A 457 -7.73 15.99 2.05
CA ASN A 457 -7.85 17.27 2.73
C ASN A 457 -6.55 17.65 3.43
N HIS A 458 -5.95 16.74 4.20
CA HIS A 458 -4.66 16.99 4.86
C HIS A 458 -3.57 17.38 3.85
N LEU A 459 -3.41 16.58 2.78
CA LEU A 459 -2.42 16.83 1.74
C LEU A 459 -2.65 18.17 1.03
N PHE A 460 -3.86 18.38 0.49
CA PHE A 460 -4.16 19.54 -0.32
C PHE A 460 -4.15 20.82 0.51
N ASN A 461 -4.74 20.79 1.72
CA ASN A 461 -4.67 21.92 2.64
C ASN A 461 -3.21 22.27 2.98
N GLY A 462 -2.39 21.27 3.32
CA GLY A 462 -0.97 21.46 3.59
C GLY A 462 -0.20 22.13 2.45
N LEU A 463 -0.41 21.66 1.21
CA LEU A 463 0.21 22.24 0.03
C LEU A 463 -0.26 23.68 -0.22
N LEU A 464 -1.54 23.98 0.07
CA LEU A 464 -2.10 25.33 -0.04
C LEU A 464 -1.56 26.27 1.06
N LEU A 465 -1.33 25.77 2.28
CA LEU A 465 -0.67 26.52 3.34
C LEU A 465 0.76 26.87 2.94
N VAL A 466 1.52 25.92 2.38
CA VAL A 466 2.86 26.19 1.82
C VAL A 466 2.79 27.25 0.71
N LEU A 467 1.86 27.11 -0.24
CA LEU A 467 1.66 28.08 -1.31
C LEU A 467 1.36 29.49 -0.77
N ALA A 468 0.55 29.60 0.29
CA ALA A 468 0.20 30.89 0.89
C ALA A 468 1.42 31.71 1.31
N PHE A 469 2.47 31.06 1.84
CA PHE A 469 3.73 31.70 2.18
C PHE A 469 4.64 31.87 0.94
N LEU A 470 4.65 30.93 0.00
CA LEU A 470 5.45 31.09 -1.22
C LEU A 470 4.98 32.26 -2.10
N LEU A 471 3.68 32.55 -2.14
CA LEU A 471 3.11 33.63 -2.95
C LEU A 471 3.68 35.03 -2.62
N THR A 472 4.18 35.24 -1.39
CA THR A 472 4.78 36.51 -0.99
C THR A 472 6.29 36.58 -1.22
N GLU A 473 6.95 35.42 -1.34
CA GLU A 473 8.42 35.33 -1.34
C GLU A 473 9.04 35.00 -2.69
N VAL A 474 8.34 34.25 -3.54
CA VAL A 474 8.87 33.81 -4.84
C VAL A 474 8.15 34.50 -5.99
N ASN A 475 8.82 34.53 -7.15
CA ASN A 475 8.20 35.08 -8.34
C ASN A 475 6.97 34.24 -8.78
N ILE A 476 6.09 34.89 -9.54
CA ILE A 476 4.83 34.28 -10.00
C ILE A 476 5.05 32.97 -10.76
N PHE A 477 6.14 32.86 -11.52
CA PHE A 477 6.48 31.66 -12.27
C PHE A 477 6.74 30.47 -11.34
N ALA A 478 7.53 30.65 -10.28
CA ALA A 478 7.79 29.62 -9.28
C ALA A 478 6.51 29.21 -8.53
N SER A 479 5.64 30.17 -8.19
CA SER A 479 4.33 29.86 -7.57
C SER A 479 3.42 29.05 -8.51
N ILE A 480 3.42 29.34 -9.81
CA ILE A 480 2.67 28.58 -10.82
C ILE A 480 3.23 27.15 -10.93
N VAL A 481 4.55 27.00 -11.03
CA VAL A 481 5.19 25.68 -11.10
C VAL A 481 4.85 24.85 -9.86
N TYR A 482 4.99 25.43 -8.66
CA TYR A 482 4.61 24.77 -7.41
C TYR A 482 3.13 24.35 -7.42
N SER A 483 2.24 25.21 -7.89
CA SER A 483 0.80 24.93 -7.96
C SER A 483 0.49 23.77 -8.90
N ILE A 484 1.11 23.73 -10.09
CA ILE A 484 0.95 22.64 -11.07
C ILE A 484 1.46 21.33 -10.48
N VAL A 485 2.67 21.32 -9.92
CA VAL A 485 3.27 20.13 -9.29
C VAL A 485 2.40 19.63 -8.13
N SER A 486 1.89 20.54 -7.30
CA SER A 486 0.99 20.22 -6.19
C SER A 486 -0.32 19.57 -6.67
N LEU A 487 -0.94 20.12 -7.71
CA LEU A 487 -2.17 19.57 -8.28
C LEU A 487 -1.94 18.20 -8.92
N LEU A 488 -0.84 18.01 -9.65
CA LEU A 488 -0.46 16.72 -10.21
C LEU A 488 -0.22 15.69 -9.10
N PHE A 489 0.40 16.08 -8.00
CA PHE A 489 0.64 15.20 -6.86
C PHE A 489 -0.66 14.82 -6.15
N VAL A 490 -1.56 15.77 -5.91
CA VAL A 490 -2.90 15.51 -5.34
C VAL A 490 -3.70 14.57 -6.26
N PHE A 491 -3.68 14.81 -7.57
CA PHE A 491 -4.35 13.94 -8.55
C PHE A 491 -3.74 12.54 -8.59
N TRP A 492 -2.42 12.44 -8.49
CA TRP A 492 -1.73 11.16 -8.41
C TRP A 492 -2.13 10.37 -7.16
N ILE A 493 -2.14 11.01 -5.98
CA ILE A 493 -2.61 10.39 -4.73
C ILE A 493 -4.09 10.01 -4.82
N TRP A 494 -4.94 10.87 -5.38
CA TRP A 494 -6.36 10.59 -5.60
C TRP A 494 -6.55 9.34 -6.46
N ASN A 495 -5.85 9.27 -7.59
CA ASN A 495 -5.90 8.11 -8.49
C ASN A 495 -5.33 6.85 -7.84
N TYR A 496 -4.26 6.97 -7.06
CA TYR A 496 -3.72 5.86 -6.28
C TYR A 496 -4.79 5.29 -5.34
N ILE A 497 -5.48 6.16 -4.58
CA ILE A 497 -6.56 5.76 -3.68
C ILE A 497 -7.75 5.15 -4.46
N GLU A 498 -8.21 5.80 -5.54
CA GLU A 498 -9.38 5.37 -6.29
C GLU A 498 -9.14 4.05 -7.03
N ARG A 499 -7.92 3.79 -7.54
CA ARG A 499 -7.55 2.49 -8.10
C ARG A 499 -7.70 1.37 -7.07
N GLN A 500 -7.20 1.59 -5.86
CA GLN A 500 -7.36 0.62 -4.76
C GLN A 500 -8.84 0.44 -4.39
N ARG A 501 -9.61 1.54 -4.31
CA ARG A 501 -11.05 1.50 -4.01
C ARG A 501 -11.88 0.75 -5.05
N LYS A 502 -11.63 0.96 -6.35
CA LYS A 502 -12.38 0.30 -7.43
C LYS A 502 -12.21 -1.22 -7.37
N VAL A 503 -10.96 -1.68 -7.26
CA VAL A 503 -10.63 -3.11 -7.09
C VAL A 503 -11.44 -3.73 -5.94
N MET A 504 -11.59 -3.02 -4.82
CA MET A 504 -12.29 -3.51 -3.63
C MET A 504 -13.82 -3.40 -3.70
N ASN A 505 -14.37 -2.32 -4.28
CA ASN A 505 -15.81 -2.13 -4.41
C ASN A 505 -16.43 -3.08 -5.43
N GLU A 506 -15.71 -3.37 -6.52
CA GLU A 506 -16.10 -4.39 -7.50
C GLU A 506 -16.21 -5.77 -6.83
N PHE A 507 -15.29 -6.12 -5.92
CA PHE A 507 -15.34 -7.36 -5.14
C PHE A 507 -16.57 -7.42 -4.22
N ARG A 508 -16.87 -6.34 -3.48
CA ARG A 508 -17.98 -6.34 -2.50
C ARG A 508 -19.36 -6.33 -3.14
N ASN A 509 -19.53 -5.63 -4.26
CA ASN A 509 -20.78 -5.64 -5.01
C ASN A 509 -21.02 -6.98 -5.73
N ALA A 510 -19.99 -7.83 -5.83
CA ALA A 510 -20.09 -9.14 -6.44
C ALA A 510 -20.84 -10.18 -5.62
N PHE A 511 -20.79 -10.06 -4.28
CA PHE A 511 -21.41 -10.99 -3.34
C PHE A 511 -22.73 -10.48 -2.74
N LYS A 512 -23.24 -9.35 -3.23
CA LYS A 512 -24.47 -8.70 -2.73
C LYS A 512 -25.68 -8.83 -3.66
N ARG A 513 -25.55 -9.47 -4.82
CA ARG A 513 -26.67 -9.73 -5.73
C ARG A 513 -26.98 -11.22 -5.75
#